data_AF-C5IYF2-F1
#
_entry.id   AF-C5IYF2-F1
#
_cell.length_a   1.000
_cell.length_b   1.000
_cell.length_c   1.000
_cell.angle_alpha   90.00
_cell.angle_beta   90.00
_cell.angle_gamma   90.00
#
_symmetry.space_group_name_H-M   'P 1'
#
loop_
_entity.id
_entity.type
_entity.pdbx_description
1 polymer ?
#
loop_
_entity_poly.entity_id
_entity_poly.type
_entity_poly.pdbx_seq_one_letter_code
_entity_poly.pdbx_strand_id
1 'polypeptide(L)'
;MARHLTVCKLVYEATITITNVCTTLLKDYRGPNGGDNDGPASDDLPECVEHVNTLIDYCGYDILHVSGLHALFNENREMSRLAYLNIALLGPYRHNNS
;
A
#
# COMPACT_ATOMS: atom_id res chain seq x y z
N MET A 1 8.34 23.98 3.85
CA MET A 1 7.19 23.44 4.62
C MET A 1 5.90 23.34 3.80
N ALA A 2 5.29 24.44 3.34
CA ALA A 2 4.01 24.40 2.61
C ALA A 2 4.02 23.51 1.34
N ARG A 3 5.13 23.53 0.58
CA ARG A 3 5.33 22.63 -0.56
C ARG A 3 5.30 21.15 -0.14
N HIS A 4 6.03 20.79 0.90
CA HIS A 4 6.09 19.41 1.38
C HIS A 4 4.72 18.88 1.84
N LEU A 5 3.97 19.72 2.55
CA LEU A 5 2.61 19.40 2.95
C LEU A 5 1.67 19.22 1.74
N THR A 6 1.86 20.00 0.68
CA THR A 6 1.09 19.87 -0.56
C THR A 6 1.42 18.55 -1.26
N VAL A 7 2.70 18.17 -1.34
CA VAL A 7 3.13 16.89 -1.90
C VAL A 7 2.55 15.73 -1.10
N CYS A 8 2.68 15.74 0.23
CA CYS A 8 2.11 14.72 1.09
C CYS A 8 0.59 14.60 0.94
N LYS A 9 -0.13 15.72 0.81
CA LYS A 9 -1.58 15.69 0.57
C LYS A 9 -1.93 14.96 -0.73
N LEU A 10 -1.25 15.29 -1.83
CA LEU A 10 -1.46 14.62 -3.13
C LEU A 10 -1.13 13.12 -3.04
N VAL A 11 -0.03 12.78 -2.36
CA VAL A 11 0.37 11.39 -2.11
C VAL A 11 -0.72 10.65 -1.34
N TYR A 12 -1.22 11.21 -0.24
CA TYR A 12 -2.25 10.54 0.57
C TYR A 12 -3.58 10.38 -0.17
N GLU A 13 -3.99 11.36 -0.98
CA GLU A 13 -5.16 11.23 -1.87
C GLU A 13 -4.98 10.09 -2.88
N ALA A 14 -3.78 9.94 -3.46
CA ALA A 14 -3.44 8.81 -4.32
C ALA A 14 -3.42 7.48 -3.56
N THR A 15 -2.81 7.44 -2.36
CA THR A 15 -2.76 6.25 -1.48
C THR A 15 -4.17 5.75 -1.15
N ILE A 16 -5.10 6.65 -0.78
CA ILE A 16 -6.51 6.29 -0.52
C ILE A 16 -7.16 5.72 -1.78
N THR A 17 -6.96 6.36 -2.93
CA THR A 17 -7.52 5.92 -4.21
C THR A 17 -7.06 4.50 -4.56
N ILE A 18 -5.75 4.24 -4.50
CA ILE A 18 -5.19 2.92 -4.81
C ILE A 18 -5.61 1.90 -3.76
N THR A 19 -5.66 2.25 -2.47
CA THR A 19 -6.15 1.35 -1.41
C THR A 19 -7.59 0.89 -1.69
N ASN A 20 -8.45 1.78 -2.20
CA ASN A 20 -9.81 1.41 -2.61
C ASN A 20 -9.80 0.44 -3.80
N VAL A 21 -8.90 0.63 -4.77
CA VAL A 21 -8.69 -0.34 -5.86
C VAL A 21 -8.25 -1.69 -5.31
N CYS A 22 -7.25 -1.73 -4.42
CA CYS A 22 -6.77 -2.97 -3.81
C CYS A 22 -7.88 -3.64 -2.99
N THR A 23 -8.75 -2.86 -2.35
CA THR A 23 -9.90 -3.40 -1.60
C THR A 23 -10.93 -4.04 -2.53
N THR A 24 -11.16 -3.46 -3.71
CA THR A 24 -12.01 -4.09 -4.74
C THR A 24 -11.36 -5.38 -5.23
N LEU A 25 -10.07 -5.36 -5.56
CA LEU A 25 -9.33 -6.56 -5.94
C LEU A 25 -9.38 -7.63 -4.84
N LEU A 26 -9.26 -7.27 -3.56
CA LEU A 26 -9.34 -8.20 -2.44
C LEU A 26 -10.71 -8.89 -2.31
N LYS A 27 -11.80 -8.20 -2.65
CA LYS A 27 -13.15 -8.80 -2.63
C LYS A 27 -13.34 -9.83 -3.72
N ASP A 28 -12.69 -9.59 -4.86
CA ASP A 28 -12.70 -10.49 -6.00
C ASP A 28 -11.55 -11.50 -5.95
N TYR A 29 -10.60 -11.30 -5.03
CA TYR A 29 -9.41 -12.11 -4.84
C TYR A 29 -9.79 -13.45 -4.27
N ARG A 30 -9.18 -14.46 -4.85
CA ARG A 30 -9.54 -15.83 -4.62
C ARG A 30 -8.25 -16.66 -4.77
N GLY A 31 -7.98 -17.49 -3.77
CA GLY A 31 -6.64 -18.03 -3.51
C GLY A 31 -6.07 -18.98 -4.59
N PRO A 32 -4.79 -19.36 -4.46
CA PRO A 32 -4.00 -20.08 -5.46
C PRO A 32 -4.46 -21.53 -5.76
N ASN A 33 -5.33 -22.12 -4.95
CA ASN A 33 -5.69 -23.55 -5.02
C ASN A 33 -7.13 -23.83 -5.48
N GLY A 34 -7.88 -22.83 -5.95
CA GLY A 34 -9.07 -23.08 -6.75
C GLY A 34 -10.12 -24.02 -6.13
N GLY A 35 -10.30 -24.01 -4.80
CA GLY A 35 -11.46 -24.67 -4.18
C GLY A 35 -12.74 -23.92 -4.57
N ASP A 36 -13.93 -24.50 -4.37
CA ASP A 36 -15.23 -23.95 -4.85
C ASP A 36 -15.54 -22.47 -4.47
N ASN A 37 -14.72 -21.82 -3.63
CA ASN A 37 -14.82 -20.42 -3.24
C ASN A 37 -13.64 -19.53 -3.71
N ASP A 38 -12.66 -20.11 -4.41
CA ASP A 38 -11.45 -19.47 -4.89
C ASP A 38 -11.40 -19.52 -6.45
N GLY A 39 -11.70 -18.42 -7.13
CA GLY A 39 -11.39 -18.07 -8.52
C GLY A 39 -9.94 -17.57 -8.70
N PRO A 40 -9.66 -16.82 -9.77
CA PRO A 40 -8.35 -16.85 -10.42
C PRO A 40 -7.23 -16.18 -9.63
N ALA A 41 -6.03 -16.78 -9.66
CA ALA A 41 -4.79 -16.18 -9.17
C ALA A 41 -4.52 -14.86 -9.94
N SER A 42 -4.49 -13.75 -9.21
CA SER A 42 -4.18 -12.43 -9.76
C SER A 42 -3.01 -11.83 -9.00
N ASP A 43 -1.93 -11.55 -9.71
CA ASP A 43 -0.77 -10.80 -9.19
C ASP A 43 -1.12 -9.32 -8.95
N ASP A 44 -2.29 -8.86 -9.44
CA ASP A 44 -2.74 -7.47 -9.35
C ASP A 44 -2.94 -7.04 -7.89
N LEU A 45 -3.39 -7.93 -7.00
CA LEU A 45 -3.57 -7.59 -5.59
C LEU A 45 -2.23 -7.37 -4.87
N PRO A 46 -1.25 -8.32 -4.93
CA PRO A 46 0.10 -8.07 -4.42
C PRO A 46 0.77 -6.81 -4.98
N GLU A 47 0.66 -6.57 -6.29
CA GLU A 47 1.22 -5.38 -6.95
C GLU A 47 0.52 -4.09 -6.47
N CYS A 48 -0.80 -4.11 -6.35
CA CYS A 48 -1.58 -2.97 -5.87
C CYS A 48 -1.14 -2.55 -4.47
N VAL A 49 -0.97 -3.50 -3.55
CA VAL A 49 -0.54 -3.21 -2.17
C VAL A 49 0.91 -2.69 -2.13
N GLU A 50 1.80 -3.19 -2.99
CA GLU A 50 3.15 -2.61 -3.12
C GLU A 50 3.14 -1.16 -3.61
N HIS A 51 2.23 -0.85 -4.53
CA HIS A 51 2.07 0.52 -5.01
C HIS A 51 1.62 1.47 -3.90
N VAL A 52 0.71 1.02 -3.02
CA VAL A 52 0.31 1.77 -1.80
C VAL A 52 1.52 2.07 -0.92
N ASN A 53 2.38 1.08 -0.66
CA ASN A 53 3.59 1.28 0.16
C ASN A 53 4.54 2.32 -0.47
N THR A 54 4.78 2.19 -1.77
CA THR A 54 5.67 3.10 -2.53
C THR A 54 5.19 4.55 -2.45
N LEU A 55 3.87 4.79 -2.54
CA LEU A 55 3.30 6.12 -2.41
C LEU A 55 3.55 6.71 -1.02
N ILE A 56 3.30 5.95 0.05
CA ILE A 56 3.52 6.40 1.44
C ILE A 56 4.98 6.80 1.67
N ASP A 57 5.92 6.05 1.10
CA ASP A 57 7.36 6.33 1.25
C ASP A 57 7.74 7.68 0.61
N TYR A 58 7.12 8.10 -0.50
CA TYR A 58 7.39 9.41 -1.10
C TYR A 58 7.13 10.58 -0.15
N CYS A 59 5.99 10.60 0.56
CA CYS A 59 5.74 11.64 1.55
C CYS A 59 6.74 11.53 2.72
N GLY A 60 7.01 10.31 3.20
CA GLY A 60 7.94 10.06 4.30
C GLY A 60 9.34 10.63 4.03
N TYR A 61 9.89 10.40 2.83
CA TYR A 61 11.18 10.97 2.42
C TYR A 61 11.14 12.50 2.30
N ASP A 62 10.03 13.07 1.82
CA ASP A 62 9.90 14.51 1.63
C ASP A 62 9.83 15.30 2.96
N ILE A 63 9.37 14.66 4.05
CA ILE A 63 9.21 15.31 5.37
C ILE A 63 10.21 14.88 6.44
N LEU A 64 11.04 13.85 6.20
CA LEU A 64 11.96 13.25 7.19
C LEU A 64 12.83 14.27 7.94
N HIS A 65 13.30 15.31 7.25
CA HIS A 65 14.22 16.31 7.80
C HIS A 65 13.59 17.70 7.95
N VAL A 66 12.26 17.82 7.82
CA VAL A 66 11.57 19.10 7.94
C VAL A 66 11.19 19.36 9.40
N SER A 67 11.83 20.38 10.00
CA SER A 67 11.53 20.81 11.38
C SER A 67 10.04 21.14 11.55
N GLY A 68 9.41 20.59 12.59
CA GLY A 68 7.98 20.82 12.88
C GLY A 68 7.02 19.80 12.27
N LEU A 69 7.50 18.84 11.45
CA LEU A 69 6.65 17.79 10.84
C LEU A 69 6.83 16.39 11.48
N HIS A 70 7.45 16.31 12.66
CA HIS A 70 7.76 15.03 13.29
C HIS A 70 6.52 14.17 13.58
N ALA A 71 5.42 14.79 14.02
CA ALA A 71 4.16 14.08 14.23
C ALA A 71 3.64 13.47 12.91
N LEU A 72 3.62 14.25 11.83
CA LEU A 72 3.20 13.77 10.51
C LEU A 72 4.09 12.64 9.99
N PHE A 73 5.41 12.74 10.18
CA PHE A 73 6.36 11.69 9.83
C PHE A 73 6.07 10.38 10.57
N ASN A 74 5.73 10.46 11.86
CA ASN A 74 5.38 9.28 12.65
C ASN A 74 4.09 8.63 12.14
N GLU A 75 3.05 9.40 11.84
CA GLU A 75 1.82 8.87 11.23
C GLU A 75 2.10 8.22 9.87
N ASN A 76 2.93 8.83 9.02
CA ASN A 76 3.34 8.25 7.74
C ASN A 76 4.05 6.90 7.93
N ARG A 77 4.88 6.77 8.97
CA ARG A 77 5.58 5.52 9.29
C ARG A 77 4.61 4.43 9.72
N GLU A 78 3.58 4.74 10.49
CA GLU A 78 2.57 3.76 10.88
C GLU A 78 1.72 3.31 9.67
N MET A 79 1.44 4.19 8.71
CA MET A 79 0.81 3.79 7.44
C MET A 79 1.73 2.87 6.60
N SER A 80 3.02 3.17 6.52
CA SER A 80 4.01 2.31 5.81
C SER A 80 4.08 0.92 6.44
N ARG A 81 4.05 0.82 7.78
CA ARG A 81 3.94 -0.47 8.49
C ARG A 81 2.68 -1.23 8.14
N LEU A 82 1.53 -0.56 8.04
CA LEU A 82 0.28 -1.21 7.64
C LEU A 82 0.37 -1.74 6.20
N ALA A 83 0.94 -0.98 5.28
CA ALA A 83 1.17 -1.45 3.91
C ALA A 83 2.12 -2.66 3.87
N TYR A 84 3.22 -2.63 4.64
CA TYR A 84 4.14 -3.76 4.75
C TYR A 84 3.49 -5.02 5.33
N LEU A 85 2.61 -4.87 6.33
CA LEU A 85 1.82 -5.99 6.86
C LEU A 85 0.92 -6.60 5.78
N ASN A 86 0.25 -5.77 4.98
CA ASN A 86 -0.57 -6.27 3.86
C ASN A 86 0.27 -6.99 2.79
N ILE A 87 1.47 -6.50 2.47
CA ILE A 87 2.40 -7.19 1.56
C ILE A 87 2.79 -8.55 2.14
N ALA A 88 3.13 -8.62 3.42
CA ALA A 88 3.52 -9.86 4.08
C ALA A 88 2.39 -10.91 4.08
N LEU A 89 1.13 -10.48 4.28
CA LEU A 89 -0.05 -11.34 4.17
C LEU A 89 -0.24 -11.91 2.75
N LEU A 90 0.20 -11.17 1.74
CA LEU A 90 0.12 -11.59 0.34
C LEU A 90 1.35 -12.36 -0.14
N GLY A 91 2.42 -12.41 0.64
CA GLY A 91 3.67 -13.11 0.33
C GLY A 91 3.48 -14.56 -0.16
N PRO A 92 2.65 -15.39 0.50
CA PRO A 92 2.35 -16.77 0.06
C PRO A 92 1.71 -16.88 -1.32
N TYR A 93 1.13 -15.79 -1.84
CA TYR A 93 0.41 -15.78 -3.12
C TYR A 93 1.24 -15.29 -4.30
N ARG A 94 2.41 -14.67 -4.04
CA ARG A 94 3.27 -14.11 -5.10
C ARG A 94 4.04 -15.18 -5.88
N HIS A 95 4.04 -16.44 -5.44
CA HIS A 95 4.83 -17.51 -6.04
C HIS A 95 3.99 -18.79 -6.16
N ASN A 96 3.22 -18.88 -7.24
CA ASN A 96 2.70 -20.15 -7.76
C ASN A 96 3.28 -20.44 -9.16
N ASN A 97 4.60 -20.24 -9.30
CA ASN A 97 5.41 -20.77 -10.39
C ASN A 97 6.47 -21.68 -9.78
N SER A 98 6.12 -22.93 -9.49
CA SER A 98 7.06 -24.04 -9.23
C SER A 98 6.43 -25.32 -9.71
#